data_AF-A0A8T1S0E9-F1
#
_entry.id   AF-A0A8T1S0E9-F1
#
_cell.length_a   1.000
_cell.length_b   1.000
_cell.length_c   1.000
_cell.angle_alpha   90.00
_cell.angle_beta   90.00
_cell.angle_gamma   90.00
#
_symmetry.space_group_name_H-M   'P 1'
#
loop_
_entity.id
_entity.type
_entity.pdbx_description
1 polymer ?
#
loop_
_entity_poly.entity_id
_entity_poly.type
_entity_poly.pdbx_seq_one_letter_code
_entity_poly.pdbx_strand_id
1 'polypeptide(L)'
;MHTVPLIQSPSGTCLFVSRRYEKMLLPELASAPTAELEESIRHHARKRRALQDGMWESREILTLDAASAHPGLVVSPDRHSVWHGNSWGCPPSDRRRFFPASCILGSEGFSSGRHRWEVEVGGEDGWAVGVARESVRRRRGPMKLQPQHGVWAVELGRYQLLPLSLWSPKAAPSQRPHRIRVCLDYEGGRVSFYDAENLTPLFTFTASFTETLYPFFWLWAPGARITLCP
;
A
#
# COMPACT_ATOMS: atom_id res chain seq x y z
N MET A 1 -54.53 -39.51 -7.40
CA MET A 1 -54.51 -39.58 -5.92
C MET A 1 -53.10 -39.28 -5.45
N HIS A 2 -52.82 -38.05 -5.01
CA HIS A 2 -51.83 -37.75 -3.98
C HIS A 2 -52.26 -36.43 -3.34
N THR A 3 -52.78 -36.57 -2.13
CA THR A 3 -53.40 -35.55 -1.29
C THR A 3 -52.30 -34.79 -0.57
N VAL A 4 -52.30 -33.45 -0.62
CA VAL A 4 -51.50 -32.62 0.29
C VAL A 4 -52.47 -32.05 1.34
N PRO A 5 -52.22 -32.25 2.64
CA PRO A 5 -53.19 -31.91 3.69
C PRO A 5 -53.22 -30.41 4.00
N LEU A 6 -54.41 -29.93 4.39
CA LEU A 6 -54.67 -28.63 4.97
C LEU A 6 -53.91 -28.45 6.30
N ILE A 7 -53.26 -27.30 6.46
CA ILE A 7 -52.65 -26.87 7.72
C ILE A 7 -53.76 -26.30 8.63
N GLN A 8 -53.80 -26.71 9.89
CA GLN A 8 -54.48 -25.96 10.96
C GLN A 8 -53.52 -25.74 12.13
N SER A 9 -53.25 -24.46 12.42
CA SER A 9 -52.62 -24.00 13.67
C SER A 9 -53.70 -23.69 14.72
N PRO A 10 -53.48 -23.89 16.04
CA PRO A 10 -54.50 -23.62 17.07
C PRO A 10 -54.64 -22.14 17.47
N SER A 11 -53.90 -21.21 16.88
CA SER A 11 -53.97 -19.77 17.24
C SER A 11 -54.52 -18.97 16.06
N GLY A 12 -55.84 -18.88 15.96
CA GLY A 12 -56.60 -18.22 14.91
C GLY A 12 -56.30 -16.72 14.73
N THR A 13 -55.15 -16.39 14.14
CA THR A 13 -54.88 -15.06 13.60
C THR A 13 -54.25 -15.21 12.20
N CYS A 14 -55.09 -15.18 11.18
CA CYS A 14 -54.63 -15.06 9.79
C CYS A 14 -54.46 -13.56 9.49
N LEU A 15 -53.24 -13.02 9.67
CA LEU A 15 -52.90 -11.73 9.08
C LEU A 15 -52.77 -11.94 7.58
N PHE A 16 -53.83 -11.60 6.84
CA PHE A 16 -53.75 -11.35 5.41
C PHE A 16 -52.90 -10.09 5.20
N VAL A 17 -51.58 -10.25 5.16
CA VAL A 17 -50.74 -9.25 4.49
C VAL A 17 -51.00 -9.46 3.01
N SER A 18 -51.85 -8.60 2.46
CA SER A 18 -52.22 -8.66 1.04
C SER A 18 -50.96 -8.76 0.19
N ARG A 19 -50.96 -9.70 -0.77
CA ARG A 19 -49.96 -9.82 -1.85
C ARG A 19 -50.04 -8.63 -2.84
N ARG A 20 -50.27 -7.42 -2.34
CA ARG A 20 -50.22 -6.17 -3.10
C ARG A 20 -49.12 -5.23 -2.64
N TYR A 21 -48.47 -5.47 -1.49
CA TYR A 21 -47.37 -4.61 -1.02
C TYR A 21 -45.96 -5.17 -1.27
N GLU A 22 -45.81 -6.43 -1.71
CA GLU A 22 -44.52 -6.95 -2.21
C GLU A 22 -44.18 -6.49 -3.65
N LYS A 23 -45.14 -5.84 -4.33
CA LYS A 23 -44.93 -5.25 -5.67
C LYS A 23 -44.72 -3.73 -5.65
N MET A 24 -44.43 -3.13 -4.50
CA MET A 24 -44.21 -1.69 -4.36
C MET A 24 -42.86 -1.29 -3.74
N LEU A 25 -41.89 -2.21 -3.70
CA LEU A 25 -40.49 -1.87 -3.42
C LEU A 25 -39.64 -2.14 -4.67
N LEU A 26 -39.70 -1.15 -5.57
CA LEU A 26 -38.70 -0.74 -6.56
C LEU A 26 -37.76 -1.85 -7.13
N PRO A 27 -38.05 -2.39 -8.32
CA PRO A 27 -37.04 -3.05 -9.15
C PRO A 27 -35.97 -2.09 -9.70
N GLU A 28 -36.11 -0.77 -9.49
CA GLU A 28 -35.30 0.27 -10.12
C GLU A 28 -34.00 0.65 -9.38
N LEU A 29 -33.66 0.01 -8.26
CA LEU A 29 -32.44 0.37 -7.51
C LEU A 29 -31.24 -0.57 -7.71
N ALA A 30 -31.28 -1.47 -8.70
CA ALA A 30 -30.15 -2.35 -9.01
C ALA A 30 -29.88 -2.50 -10.52
N SER A 31 -30.05 -1.44 -11.31
CA SER A 31 -29.46 -1.44 -12.65
C SER A 31 -27.94 -1.31 -12.53
N ALA A 32 -27.20 -2.24 -13.13
CA ALA A 32 -25.76 -2.10 -13.28
C ALA A 32 -25.47 -0.77 -14.03
N PRO A 33 -24.39 -0.05 -13.70
CA PRO A 33 -24.06 1.20 -14.36
C PRO A 33 -24.04 1.01 -15.89
N THR A 34 -24.66 1.93 -16.63
CA THR A 34 -24.61 1.89 -18.10
C THR A 34 -23.16 2.07 -18.57
N ALA A 35 -22.80 1.50 -19.72
CA ALA A 35 -21.44 1.60 -20.26
C ALA A 35 -20.96 3.06 -20.39
N GLU A 36 -21.87 3.98 -20.69
CA GLU A 36 -21.63 5.44 -20.75
C GLU A 36 -21.30 6.04 -19.38
N LEU A 37 -22.03 5.64 -18.32
CA LEU A 37 -21.77 6.08 -16.95
C LEU A 37 -20.43 5.53 -16.46
N GLU A 38 -20.11 4.27 -16.75
CA GLU A 38 -18.80 3.70 -16.42
C GLU A 38 -17.66 4.41 -17.16
N GLU A 39 -17.85 4.71 -18.45
CA GLU A 39 -16.86 5.43 -19.24
C GLU A 39 -16.66 6.85 -18.73
N SER A 40 -17.73 7.52 -18.32
CA SER A 40 -17.67 8.83 -17.66
C SER A 40 -16.94 8.76 -16.32
N ILE A 41 -17.21 7.74 -15.48
CA ILE A 41 -16.49 7.52 -14.23
C ILE A 41 -14.99 7.28 -14.50
N ARG A 42 -14.65 6.45 -15.50
CA ARG A 42 -13.27 6.21 -15.93
C ARG A 42 -12.61 7.48 -16.45
N HIS A 43 -13.31 8.28 -17.26
CA HIS A 43 -12.84 9.55 -17.81
C HIS A 43 -12.54 10.55 -16.69
N HIS A 44 -13.46 10.74 -15.74
CA HIS A 44 -13.25 11.62 -14.59
C HIS A 44 -12.15 11.12 -13.65
N ALA A 45 -11.99 9.80 -13.49
CA ALA A 45 -10.87 9.22 -12.75
C ALA A 45 -9.53 9.49 -13.44
N ARG A 46 -9.46 9.33 -14.77
CA ARG A 46 -8.27 9.66 -15.59
C ARG A 46 -7.94 11.15 -15.52
N LYS A 47 -8.94 12.02 -15.65
CA LYS A 47 -8.79 13.48 -15.59
C LYS A 47 -8.34 13.93 -14.20
N ARG A 48 -8.93 13.41 -13.12
CA ARG A 48 -8.44 13.65 -11.75
C ARG A 48 -7.03 13.15 -11.53
N ARG A 49 -6.67 12.01 -12.12
CA ARG A 49 -5.32 11.46 -12.04
C ARG A 49 -4.30 12.33 -12.78
N ALA A 50 -4.62 12.80 -13.99
CA ALA A 50 -3.77 13.70 -14.76
C ALA A 50 -3.58 15.05 -14.03
N LEU A 51 -4.64 15.57 -13.41
CA LEU A 51 -4.56 16.77 -12.55
C LEU A 51 -3.73 16.53 -11.29
N GLN A 52 -3.83 15.34 -10.67
CA GLN A 52 -2.97 14.97 -9.54
C GLN A 52 -1.52 14.77 -9.96
N ASP A 53 -1.23 14.18 -11.12
CA ASP A 53 0.13 13.95 -11.62
C ASP A 53 0.83 15.27 -11.98
N GLY A 54 0.09 16.22 -12.57
CA GLY A 54 0.53 17.60 -12.77
C GLY A 54 0.73 18.41 -11.48
N MET A 55 0.32 17.87 -10.33
CA MET A 55 0.46 18.51 -9.02
C MET A 55 1.78 18.14 -8.32
N TRP A 56 2.48 17.10 -8.78
CA TRP A 56 3.79 16.69 -8.24
C TRP A 56 4.88 17.34 -9.09
N GLU A 57 5.18 18.60 -8.81
CA GLU A 57 5.99 19.44 -9.71
C GLU A 57 7.48 19.06 -9.74
N SER A 58 7.99 18.29 -8.77
CA SER A 58 9.40 17.86 -8.74
C SER A 58 9.58 16.49 -8.10
N ARG A 59 10.53 15.74 -8.63
CA ARG A 59 10.98 14.46 -8.06
C ARG A 59 12.04 14.77 -7.01
N GLU A 60 11.90 14.19 -5.83
CA GLU A 60 12.89 14.31 -4.77
C GLU A 60 14.11 13.44 -5.11
N ILE A 61 15.29 14.05 -5.02
CA ILE A 61 16.57 13.34 -5.07
C ILE A 61 16.92 12.97 -3.64
N LEU A 62 16.75 11.70 -3.31
CA LEU A 62 16.88 11.20 -1.94
C LEU A 62 18.15 10.40 -1.76
N THR A 63 18.66 10.41 -0.53
CA THR A 63 19.78 9.57 -0.12
C THR A 63 19.39 8.64 1.02
N LEU A 64 20.14 7.56 1.19
CA LEU A 64 19.95 6.60 2.28
C LEU A 64 20.76 7.02 3.51
N ASP A 65 20.12 6.94 4.69
CA ASP A 65 20.80 7.19 5.96
C ASP A 65 21.52 5.92 6.45
N ALA A 66 22.83 5.86 6.17
CA ALA A 66 23.70 4.78 6.63
C ALA A 66 23.78 4.64 8.17
N ALA A 67 23.43 5.69 8.94
CA ALA A 67 23.38 5.63 10.40
C ALA A 67 22.12 4.90 10.91
N SER A 68 21.04 4.89 10.13
CA SER A 68 19.85 4.09 10.42
C SER A 68 19.99 2.61 10.01
N ALA A 69 20.86 2.32 9.05
CA ALA A 69 20.96 1.01 8.43
C ALA A 69 21.25 -0.13 9.42
N HIS A 70 20.55 -1.26 9.23
CA HIS A 70 20.89 -2.52 9.89
C HIS A 70 22.36 -2.91 9.59
N PRO A 71 23.12 -3.43 10.56
CA PRO A 71 24.55 -3.74 10.37
C PRO A 71 24.90 -4.76 9.29
N GLY A 72 23.94 -5.61 8.90
CA GLY A 72 24.11 -6.56 7.78
C GLY A 72 23.85 -5.95 6.40
N LEU A 73 23.39 -4.70 6.33
CA LEU A 73 23.17 -4.01 5.06
C LEU A 73 24.42 -3.24 4.64
N VAL A 74 24.68 -3.26 3.33
CA VAL A 74 25.70 -2.44 2.68
C VAL A 74 24.99 -1.33 1.94
N VAL A 75 25.42 -0.09 2.19
CA VAL A 75 24.95 1.11 1.49
C VAL A 75 26.04 1.52 0.50
N SER A 76 25.67 1.83 -0.75
CA SER A 76 26.63 2.29 -1.76
C SER A 76 27.28 3.64 -1.36
N PRO A 77 28.47 3.96 -1.89
CA PRO A 77 29.16 5.22 -1.59
C PRO A 77 28.34 6.48 -1.92
N ASP A 78 27.54 6.42 -2.99
CA ASP A 78 26.61 7.49 -3.40
C ASP A 78 25.32 7.53 -2.56
N ARG A 79 25.13 6.58 -1.64
CA ARG A 79 23.96 6.43 -0.77
C ARG A 79 22.64 6.27 -1.51
N HIS A 80 22.63 5.78 -2.74
CA HIS A 80 21.39 5.52 -3.47
C HIS A 80 20.98 4.04 -3.47
N SER A 81 21.93 3.10 -3.33
CA SER A 81 21.66 1.67 -3.31
C SER A 81 21.89 1.04 -1.94
N VAL A 82 21.11 0.01 -1.65
CA VAL A 82 21.28 -0.87 -0.47
C VAL A 82 21.03 -2.33 -0.82
N TRP A 83 21.83 -3.22 -0.26
CA TRP A 83 21.74 -4.68 -0.41
C TRP A 83 22.32 -5.39 0.83
N HIS A 84 22.14 -6.71 0.91
CA HIS A 84 22.75 -7.51 1.98
C HIS A 84 24.25 -7.69 1.76
N GLY A 85 25.03 -7.50 2.81
CA GLY A 85 26.42 -7.91 2.85
C GLY A 85 26.58 -9.39 3.24
N ASN A 86 27.83 -9.85 3.27
CA ASN A 86 28.16 -11.23 3.64
C ASN A 86 28.21 -11.46 5.16
N SER A 87 28.10 -10.40 5.96
CA SER A 87 28.20 -10.47 7.42
C SER A 87 26.85 -10.20 8.08
N TRP A 88 26.37 -11.14 8.87
CA TRP A 88 25.28 -10.92 9.80
C TRP A 88 25.82 -10.06 10.96
N GLY A 89 25.67 -8.75 10.85
CA GLY A 89 26.27 -7.84 11.81
C GLY A 89 25.72 -8.00 13.23
N CYS A 90 26.58 -7.73 14.21
CA CYS A 90 26.22 -7.81 15.63
C CYS A 90 25.17 -6.76 16.03
N PRO A 91 24.42 -6.98 17.13
CA PRO A 91 23.53 -5.97 17.68
C PRO A 91 24.28 -4.63 17.88
N PRO A 92 23.85 -3.55 17.24
CA PRO A 92 24.54 -2.27 17.35
C PRO A 92 24.24 -1.62 18.71
N SER A 93 25.18 -0.84 19.26
CA SER A 93 24.95 0.01 20.44
C SER A 93 24.11 1.25 20.10
N ASP A 94 24.25 1.80 18.89
CA ASP A 94 23.56 3.00 18.44
C ASP A 94 22.07 2.76 18.17
N ARG A 95 21.20 3.35 18.99
CA ARG A 95 19.74 3.21 18.92
C ARG A 95 19.12 3.67 17.60
N ARG A 96 19.81 4.47 16.78
CA ARG A 96 19.36 4.88 15.44
C ARG A 96 19.31 3.71 14.46
N ARG A 97 20.16 2.70 14.65
CA ARG A 97 20.21 1.52 13.77
C ARG A 97 19.04 0.58 13.99
N PHE A 98 18.50 0.03 12.90
CA PHE A 98 17.55 -1.07 12.97
C PHE A 98 18.24 -2.37 13.40
N PHE A 99 17.59 -3.11 14.32
CA PHE A 99 17.98 -4.47 14.70
C PHE A 99 16.83 -5.17 15.45
N PRO A 100 16.46 -6.42 15.10
CA PRO A 100 17.12 -7.33 14.16
C PRO A 100 16.63 -7.21 12.70
N ALA A 101 15.66 -6.34 12.43
CA ALA A 101 15.13 -6.18 11.09
C ALA A 101 16.13 -5.46 10.17
N SER A 102 16.32 -6.01 8.98
CA SER A 102 17.21 -5.49 7.93
C SER A 102 16.62 -4.30 7.19
N CYS A 103 16.35 -3.23 7.94
CA CYS A 103 15.73 -2.00 7.44
C CYS A 103 16.73 -0.83 7.37
N ILE A 104 16.35 0.19 6.62
CA ILE A 104 17.05 1.47 6.48
C ILE A 104 16.04 2.57 6.14
N LEU A 105 16.35 3.81 6.51
CA LEU A 105 15.58 5.01 6.17
C LEU A 105 16.29 5.88 5.12
N GLY A 106 15.53 6.74 4.45
CA GLY A 106 16.07 7.91 3.76
C GLY A 106 16.66 8.92 4.74
N SER A 107 17.61 9.73 4.27
CA SER A 107 18.23 10.81 5.06
C SER A 107 17.26 11.98 5.25
N GLU A 108 16.47 12.28 4.22
CA GLU A 108 15.51 13.36 4.20
C GLU A 108 14.15 12.89 4.75
N GLY A 109 13.60 13.66 5.68
CA GLY A 109 12.28 13.43 6.27
C GLY A 109 11.30 14.54 5.89
N PHE A 110 10.02 14.20 5.83
CA PHE A 110 8.95 15.08 5.38
C PHE A 110 7.91 15.27 6.48
N SER A 111 7.67 16.52 6.87
CA SER A 111 6.69 16.92 7.89
C SER A 111 5.53 17.76 7.34
N SER A 112 5.51 18.01 6.03
CA SER A 112 4.53 18.82 5.31
C SER A 112 4.77 18.68 3.82
N GLY A 113 3.76 18.91 3.00
CA GLY A 113 3.87 19.01 1.56
C GLY A 113 3.58 17.71 0.81
N ARG A 114 3.84 17.78 -0.49
CA ARG A 114 3.62 16.71 -1.45
C ARG A 114 4.95 16.31 -2.08
N HIS A 115 5.42 15.11 -1.76
CA HIS A 115 6.71 14.57 -2.18
C HIS A 115 6.54 13.34 -3.07
N ARG A 116 7.44 13.18 -4.05
CA ARG A 116 7.53 11.95 -4.85
C ARG A 116 8.97 11.51 -5.02
N TRP A 117 9.17 10.21 -5.02
CA TRP A 117 10.43 9.58 -5.43
C TRP A 117 10.14 8.25 -6.10
N GLU A 118 11.13 7.73 -6.82
CA GLU A 118 11.03 6.39 -7.39
C GLU A 118 12.19 5.52 -6.96
N VAL A 119 11.90 4.23 -6.92
CA VAL A 119 12.75 3.21 -6.34
C VAL A 119 12.79 2.04 -7.29
N GLU A 120 13.97 1.71 -7.76
CA GLU A 120 14.20 0.45 -8.45
C GLU A 120 14.32 -0.67 -7.44
N VAL A 121 13.60 -1.75 -7.71
CA VAL A 121 13.56 -2.96 -6.90
C VAL A 121 14.07 -4.10 -7.77
N GLY A 122 15.21 -4.66 -7.39
CA GLY A 122 15.93 -5.67 -8.16
C GLY A 122 16.27 -6.92 -7.35
N GLY A 123 16.65 -7.98 -8.07
CA GLY A 123 17.07 -9.26 -7.50
C GLY A 123 15.91 -10.21 -7.19
N GLU A 124 15.98 -10.89 -6.04
CA GLU A 124 14.97 -11.85 -5.59
C GLU A 124 13.74 -11.20 -4.93
N ASP A 125 12.65 -11.97 -4.79
CA ASP A 125 11.48 -11.61 -3.98
C ASP A 125 11.89 -11.48 -2.51
N GLY A 126 11.63 -10.34 -1.89
CA GLY A 126 11.83 -10.18 -0.45
C GLY A 126 12.24 -8.79 -0.02
N TRP A 127 11.44 -7.81 -0.41
CA TRP A 127 11.65 -6.42 -0.04
C TRP A 127 10.32 -5.71 0.24
N ALA A 128 10.39 -4.61 0.97
CA ALA A 128 9.30 -3.65 1.15
C ALA A 128 9.80 -2.22 0.96
N VAL A 129 8.94 -1.38 0.37
CA VAL A 129 9.18 0.04 0.09
C VAL A 129 8.02 0.86 0.62
N GLY A 130 8.29 1.97 1.29
CA GLY A 130 7.25 2.82 1.85
C GLY A 130 7.75 4.04 2.58
N VAL A 131 6.98 4.45 3.58
CA VAL A 131 7.35 5.48 4.55
C VAL A 131 7.18 4.97 5.97
N ALA A 132 8.01 5.49 6.86
CA ALA A 132 7.93 5.23 8.29
C ALA A 132 8.01 6.53 9.08
N ARG A 133 7.30 6.54 10.20
CA ARG A 133 7.38 7.54 11.26
C ARG A 133 8.80 7.71 11.79
N GLU A 134 9.23 8.92 12.11
CA GLU A 134 10.47 9.20 12.84
C GLU A 134 10.60 8.35 14.12
N SER A 135 9.49 8.16 14.82
CA SER A 135 9.39 7.38 16.06
C SER A 135 9.30 5.86 15.83
N VAL A 136 9.38 5.39 14.58
CA VAL A 136 9.25 3.96 14.24
C VAL A 136 10.16 3.11 15.11
N ARG A 137 9.62 1.99 15.58
CA ARG A 137 10.37 1.06 16.43
C ARG A 137 11.52 0.45 15.65
N ARG A 138 12.74 0.86 15.98
CA ARG A 138 13.97 0.36 15.36
C ARG A 138 14.56 -0.87 16.06
N ARG A 139 14.15 -1.10 17.31
CA ARG A 139 14.74 -2.11 18.19
C ARG A 139 13.74 -3.13 18.70
N ARG A 140 14.22 -4.37 18.84
CA ARG A 140 13.55 -5.53 19.46
C ARG A 140 12.37 -6.06 18.64
N GLY A 141 12.26 -7.38 18.53
CA GLY A 141 11.12 -8.04 17.89
C GLY A 141 11.06 -7.90 16.37
N PRO A 142 10.08 -8.55 15.72
CA PRO A 142 9.90 -8.47 14.27
C PRO A 142 9.42 -7.09 13.82
N MET A 143 9.85 -6.66 12.63
CA MET A 143 9.30 -5.47 11.96
C MET A 143 7.86 -5.72 11.56
N LYS A 144 7.01 -4.68 11.65
CA LYS A 144 5.59 -4.78 11.33
C LYS A 144 5.20 -3.68 10.36
N LEU A 145 4.83 -4.05 9.14
CA LEU A 145 4.40 -3.13 8.08
C LEU A 145 2.93 -2.74 8.22
N GLN A 146 2.59 -2.09 9.33
CA GLN A 146 1.21 -1.70 9.62
C GLN A 146 1.13 -0.23 10.03
N PRO A 147 0.12 0.53 9.58
CA PRO A 147 -0.07 1.94 9.94
C PRO A 147 -0.06 2.20 11.45
N GLN A 148 -0.65 1.29 12.23
CA GLN A 148 -0.68 1.36 13.70
C GLN A 148 0.71 1.30 14.36
N HIS A 149 1.71 0.78 13.65
CA HIS A 149 3.11 0.77 14.08
C HIS A 149 3.94 1.85 13.38
N GLY A 150 3.28 2.78 12.68
CA GLY A 150 3.93 3.91 12.02
C GLY A 150 4.62 3.57 10.71
N VAL A 151 4.19 2.51 10.02
CA VAL A 151 4.76 2.10 8.72
C VAL A 151 3.66 1.93 7.68
N TRP A 152 3.85 2.57 6.52
CA TRP A 152 3.00 2.44 5.34
C TRP A 152 3.86 2.02 4.16
N ALA A 153 3.84 0.73 3.84
CA ALA A 153 4.72 0.15 2.83
C ALA A 153 4.00 -0.91 2.01
N VAL A 154 4.48 -1.10 0.78
CA VAL A 154 4.12 -2.23 -0.07
C VAL A 154 5.30 -3.21 -0.11
N GLU A 155 4.99 -4.50 -0.18
CA GLU A 155 5.98 -5.56 -0.29
C GLU A 155 5.72 -6.46 -1.49
N LEU A 156 6.79 -7.09 -1.98
CA LEU A 156 6.71 -8.16 -2.96
C LEU A 156 7.43 -9.41 -2.42
N GLY A 157 6.64 -10.43 -2.04
CA GLY A 157 7.13 -11.65 -1.40
C GLY A 157 6.07 -12.75 -1.31
N ARG A 158 6.52 -13.99 -1.05
CA ARG A 158 5.71 -15.22 -1.21
C ARG A 158 4.42 -15.30 -0.37
N TYR A 159 4.27 -14.54 0.72
CA TYR A 159 3.10 -14.67 1.61
C TYR A 159 2.81 -13.40 2.42
N GLN A 160 2.39 -12.30 1.78
CA GLN A 160 1.46 -11.32 2.38
C GLN A 160 1.08 -10.19 1.40
N LEU A 161 0.10 -10.48 0.55
CA LEU A 161 -0.86 -9.45 0.14
C LEU A 161 -1.89 -9.35 1.28
N LEU A 162 -1.81 -8.32 2.14
CA LEU A 162 -2.87 -8.00 3.10
C LEU A 162 -3.46 -6.62 2.79
N PRO A 163 -4.78 -6.43 2.89
CA PRO A 163 -5.87 -7.25 2.37
C PRO A 163 -6.23 -6.82 0.94
N LEU A 164 -6.45 -7.83 0.11
CA LEU A 164 -7.21 -7.79 -1.13
C LEU A 164 -8.57 -7.08 -0.94
N SER A 165 -8.61 -5.76 -1.14
CA SER A 165 -9.84 -5.06 -1.52
C SER A 165 -9.68 -4.18 -2.76
N LEU A 166 -8.46 -4.01 -3.26
CA LEU A 166 -8.21 -3.34 -4.55
C LEU A 166 -7.26 -4.11 -5.49
N TRP A 167 -6.72 -5.25 -5.05
CA TRP A 167 -6.03 -6.18 -5.94
C TRP A 167 -7.04 -7.20 -6.48
N SER A 168 -7.98 -6.74 -7.31
CA SER A 168 -8.87 -7.64 -8.03
C SER A 168 -8.03 -8.68 -8.78
N PRO A 169 -8.37 -9.99 -8.73
CA PRO A 169 -7.69 -11.04 -9.51
C PRO A 169 -7.69 -10.80 -11.03
N LYS A 170 -8.45 -9.81 -11.52
CA LYS A 170 -8.47 -9.37 -12.92
C LYS A 170 -7.36 -8.37 -13.29
N ALA A 171 -6.58 -7.89 -12.32
CA ALA A 171 -5.57 -6.86 -12.51
C ALA A 171 -4.30 -7.12 -11.68
N ALA A 172 -3.88 -8.39 -11.56
CA ALA A 172 -2.45 -8.61 -11.33
C ALA A 172 -1.72 -7.90 -12.48
N PRO A 173 -0.76 -7.01 -12.22
CA PRO A 173 0.07 -6.45 -13.27
C PRO A 173 0.57 -7.61 -14.12
N SER A 174 0.32 -7.59 -15.43
CA SER A 174 0.83 -8.60 -16.36
C SER A 174 2.36 -8.69 -16.31
N GLN A 175 3.01 -7.65 -15.77
CA GLN A 175 4.44 -7.57 -15.52
C GLN A 175 4.70 -7.09 -14.09
N ARG A 176 5.67 -7.73 -13.45
CA ARG A 176 6.16 -7.38 -12.12
C ARG A 176 6.77 -5.97 -12.15
N PRO A 177 6.39 -5.05 -11.23
CA PRO A 177 6.99 -3.72 -11.21
C PRO A 177 8.46 -3.81 -10.80
N HIS A 178 9.35 -3.33 -11.66
CA HIS A 178 10.80 -3.19 -11.39
C HIS A 178 11.15 -1.82 -10.83
N ARG A 179 10.26 -0.84 -11.01
CA ARG A 179 10.40 0.51 -10.46
C ARG A 179 9.09 0.95 -9.84
N ILE A 180 9.14 1.40 -8.60
CA ILE A 180 7.99 1.84 -7.81
C ILE A 180 8.10 3.34 -7.59
N ARG A 181 7.06 4.07 -7.96
CA ARG A 181 6.88 5.46 -7.59
C ARG A 181 6.11 5.53 -6.27
N VAL A 182 6.66 6.27 -5.31
CA VAL A 182 6.02 6.57 -4.03
C VAL A 182 5.64 8.04 -4.04
N CYS A 183 4.37 8.34 -3.73
CA CYS A 183 3.85 9.71 -3.61
C CYS A 183 3.28 9.91 -2.22
N LEU A 184 3.84 10.87 -1.47
CA LEU A 184 3.41 11.26 -0.13
C LEU A 184 2.68 12.59 -0.19
N ASP A 185 1.40 12.60 0.15
CA ASP A 185 0.59 13.80 0.36
C ASP A 185 0.38 13.97 1.86
N TYR A 186 1.22 14.78 2.50
CA TYR A 186 1.28 14.85 3.95
C TYR A 186 0.01 15.47 4.53
N GLU A 187 -0.41 16.65 4.05
CA GLU A 187 -1.64 17.31 4.49
C GLU A 187 -2.89 16.56 4.04
N GLY A 188 -2.86 15.94 2.84
CA GLY A 188 -3.93 15.08 2.35
C GLY A 188 -4.00 13.72 3.03
N GLY A 189 -3.04 13.39 3.90
CA GLY A 189 -3.02 12.17 4.69
C GLY A 189 -2.94 10.90 3.84
N ARG A 190 -2.15 10.91 2.76
CA ARG A 190 -2.14 9.83 1.77
C ARG A 190 -0.74 9.42 1.36
N VAL A 191 -0.51 8.11 1.26
CA VAL A 191 0.69 7.52 0.64
C VAL A 191 0.24 6.61 -0.49
N SER A 192 0.63 6.93 -1.72
CA SER A 192 0.24 6.20 -2.92
C SER A 192 1.45 5.56 -3.58
N PHE A 193 1.25 4.35 -4.09
CA PHE A 193 2.26 3.54 -4.77
C PHE A 193 1.82 3.24 -6.19
N TYR A 194 2.74 3.40 -7.14
CA TYR A 194 2.50 3.14 -8.56
C TYR A 194 3.65 2.33 -9.14
N ASP A 195 3.34 1.53 -10.15
CA ASP A 195 4.35 1.10 -11.12
C ASP A 195 4.82 2.36 -11.87
N ALA A 196 6.12 2.66 -11.78
CA ALA A 196 6.66 3.90 -12.33
C ALA A 196 6.71 3.90 -13.87
N GLU A 197 6.68 2.74 -14.53
CA GLU A 197 6.79 2.65 -15.99
C GLU A 197 5.49 3.02 -16.69
N ASN A 198 4.37 2.54 -16.16
CA ASN A 198 3.05 2.68 -16.76
C ASN A 198 2.06 3.48 -15.89
N LEU A 199 2.49 3.95 -14.71
CA LEU A 199 1.69 4.70 -13.74
C LEU A 199 0.42 3.96 -13.27
N THR A 200 0.46 2.62 -13.33
CA THR A 200 -0.60 1.77 -12.78
C THR A 200 -0.55 1.86 -11.26
N PRO A 201 -1.67 2.14 -10.57
CA PRO A 201 -1.68 2.18 -9.12
C PRO A 201 -1.49 0.77 -8.58
N LEU A 202 -0.63 0.67 -7.58
CA LEU A 202 -0.43 -0.55 -6.83
C LEU A 202 -1.26 -0.51 -5.55
N PHE A 203 -1.13 0.57 -4.77
CA PHE A 203 -1.84 0.70 -3.50
C PHE A 203 -1.92 2.16 -3.03
N THR A 204 -2.84 2.46 -2.12
CA THR A 204 -2.92 3.76 -1.46
C THR A 204 -3.34 3.59 -0.01
N PHE A 205 -2.53 4.10 0.91
CA PHE A 205 -2.91 4.27 2.30
C PHE A 205 -3.50 5.64 2.55
N THR A 206 -4.43 5.71 3.50
CA THR A 206 -4.91 6.95 4.08
C THR A 206 -4.67 6.94 5.59
N ALA A 207 -4.15 8.03 6.13
CA ALA A 207 -3.85 8.20 7.54
C ALA A 207 -3.63 9.68 7.88
N SER A 208 -3.82 10.03 9.15
CA SER A 208 -3.39 11.33 9.66
C SER A 208 -1.94 11.24 10.14
N PHE A 209 -1.07 12.07 9.56
CA PHE A 209 0.33 12.15 9.96
C PHE A 209 0.51 13.26 10.99
N THR A 210 1.31 12.97 12.01
CA THR A 210 1.52 13.84 13.18
C THR A 210 2.99 14.06 13.48
N GLU A 211 3.87 13.49 12.68
CA GLU A 211 5.32 13.54 12.84
C GLU A 211 5.98 13.36 11.48
N THR A 212 7.26 13.71 11.42
CA THR A 212 8.08 13.55 10.23
C THR A 212 8.06 12.10 9.73
N LEU A 213 7.83 11.94 8.43
CA LEU A 213 7.90 10.66 7.75
C LEU A 213 9.19 10.55 6.94
N TYR A 214 9.83 9.41 7.02
CA TYR A 214 11.03 9.08 6.26
C TYR A 214 10.71 8.01 5.22
N PRO A 215 11.32 8.08 4.02
CA PRO A 215 11.39 6.93 3.12
C PRO A 215 11.88 5.70 3.88
N PHE A 216 11.21 4.56 3.70
CA PHE A 216 11.46 3.34 4.44
C PHE A 216 11.68 2.17 3.49
N PHE A 217 12.72 1.39 3.78
CA PHE A 217 13.11 0.24 3.00
C PHE A 217 13.41 -0.95 3.91
N TRP A 218 12.95 -2.13 3.51
CA TRP A 218 13.24 -3.39 4.20
C TRP A 218 13.65 -4.44 3.18
N LEU A 219 14.75 -5.14 3.45
CA LEU A 219 15.26 -6.23 2.61
C LEU A 219 15.39 -7.49 3.47
N TRP A 220 14.68 -8.57 3.16
CA TRP A 220 14.84 -9.86 3.87
C TRP A 220 15.33 -11.00 3.00
N ALA A 221 15.23 -10.89 1.67
CA ALA A 221 15.87 -11.86 0.78
C ALA A 221 17.36 -11.52 0.58
N PRO A 222 18.28 -12.51 0.62
CA PRO A 222 19.70 -12.29 0.42
C PRO A 222 20.05 -11.64 -0.93
N GLY A 223 19.29 -11.94 -1.98
CA GLY A 223 19.49 -11.36 -3.31
C GLY A 223 18.77 -10.02 -3.55
N ALA A 224 18.01 -9.49 -2.58
CA ALA A 224 17.26 -8.24 -2.78
C ALA A 224 18.21 -7.03 -2.83
N ARG A 225 17.90 -6.12 -3.76
CA ARG A 225 18.56 -4.82 -3.88
C ARG A 225 17.53 -3.73 -4.12
N ILE A 226 17.74 -2.60 -3.45
CA ILE A 226 16.93 -1.39 -3.62
C ILE A 226 17.86 -0.27 -4.09
N THR A 227 17.41 0.50 -5.08
CA THR A 227 18.12 1.68 -5.58
C THR A 227 17.15 2.85 -5.71
N LEU A 228 17.38 3.92 -4.97
CA LEU A 228 16.73 5.22 -5.18
C LEU A 228 17.18 5.74 -6.55
N CYS A 229 16.23 6.07 -7.43
CA CYS A 229 16.62 6.76 -8.66
C CYS A 229 16.69 8.29 -8.40
N PRO A 230 17.76 8.95 -8.85
CA PRO A 230 17.88 10.41 -8.79
C PRO A 230 16.91 11.11 -9.74
#